data_AF-A0A355YRH1-F1
#
_entry.id   AF-A0A355YRH1-F1
#
_cell.length_a   1.000
_cell.length_b   1.000
_cell.length_c   1.000
_cell.angle_alpha   90.00
_cell.angle_beta   90.00
_cell.angle_gamma   90.00
#
_symmetry.space_group_name_H-M   'P 1'
#
loop_
_entity.id
_entity.type
_entity.pdbx_description
1 polymer ?
#
loop_
_entity_poly.entity_id
_entity_poly.type
_entity_poly.pdbx_seq_one_letter_code
_entity_poly.pdbx_strand_id
1 'polypeptide(L)' 'VAGVTKDLTDKYQAGKILNHVATQVGGKGGGRADMAQGGGTQPENIESALASVKDLI' A
#
# COMPACT_ATOMS: atom_id res chain seq x y z
N VAL A 1 6.86 1.22 2.75
CA VAL A 1 6.08 1.97 3.78
C VAL A 1 5.10 2.88 3.05
N ALA A 2 3.89 3.07 3.58
CA ALA A 2 2.90 4.02 3.07
C ALA A 2 2.45 4.95 4.20
N GLY A 3 2.16 6.21 3.87
CA GLY A 3 1.67 7.21 4.80
C GLY A 3 0.53 8.03 4.19
N VAL A 4 -0.46 8.36 5.01
CA VAL A 4 -1.59 9.24 4.67
C VAL A 4 -1.66 10.34 5.72
N THR A 5 -1.80 11.59 5.30
CA THR A 5 -1.96 12.72 6.22
C THR A 5 -3.30 12.63 6.96
N LYS A 6 -3.34 13.12 8.21
CA LYS A 6 -4.50 12.95 9.09
C LYS A 6 -5.82 13.49 8.53
N ASP A 7 -5.76 14.55 7.72
CA ASP A 7 -6.92 15.15 7.06
C ASP A 7 -7.49 14.28 5.94
N LEU A 8 -6.73 13.29 5.45
CA LEU A 8 -7.11 12.39 4.37
C LEU A 8 -7.41 10.98 4.85
N THR A 9 -7.17 10.64 6.13
CA THR A 9 -7.34 9.27 6.62
C THR A 9 -8.77 8.77 6.51
N ASP A 10 -9.77 9.65 6.53
CA ASP A 10 -11.18 9.25 6.37
C ASP A 10 -11.52 8.81 4.94
N LYS A 11 -10.76 9.31 3.95
CA LYS A 11 -10.94 8.97 2.53
C LYS A 11 -10.00 7.85 2.09
N TYR A 12 -8.76 7.88 2.55
CA TYR A 12 -7.70 6.96 2.14
C TYR A 12 -7.05 6.29 3.35
N GLN A 13 -6.81 4.99 3.26
CA GLN A 13 -6.32 4.20 4.39
C GLN A 13 -4.99 3.56 4.01
N ALA A 14 -3.90 4.00 4.66
CA ALA A 14 -2.54 3.54 4.38
C ALA A 14 -2.43 2.00 4.43
N GLY A 15 -3.08 1.38 5.43
CA GLY A 15 -3.13 -0.09 5.56
C GLY A 15 -3.74 -0.80 4.35
N LYS A 16 -4.82 -0.27 3.78
CA LYS A 16 -5.49 -0.86 2.61
C LYS A 16 -4.65 -0.70 1.35
N ILE A 17 -4.13 0.51 1.12
CA ILE A 17 -3.26 0.81 -0.03
C ILE A 17 -2.03 -0.10 0.00
N LEU A 18 -1.37 -0.21 1.16
CA LEU A 18 -0.15 -1.00 1.24
C LEU A 18 -0.41 -2.51 1.11
N ASN A 19 -1.52 -3.01 1.65
CA ASN A 19 -1.89 -4.41 1.46
C ASN A 19 -2.11 -4.73 -0.03
N HIS A 20 -2.77 -3.83 -0.79
CA HIS A 20 -2.96 -4.00 -2.22
C HIS A 20 -1.65 -4.08 -3.01
N VAL A 21 -0.65 -3.25 -2.67
CA VAL A 21 0.67 -3.31 -3.31
C VAL A 21 1.42 -4.59 -2.89
N ALA A 22 1.41 -4.90 -1.58
CA ALA A 22 2.18 -6.00 -1.03
C ALA A 22 1.74 -7.37 -1.57
N THR A 23 0.43 -7.59 -1.79
CA THR A 23 -0.06 -8.87 -2.33
C THR A 23 0.40 -9.11 -3.77
N GLN A 24 0.56 -8.06 -4.58
CA GLN A 24 1.05 -8.17 -5.97
C GLN A 24 2.54 -8.53 -6.05
N VAL A 25 3.32 -8.17 -5.04
CA VAL A 25 4.75 -8.54 -4.92
C VAL A 25 4.97 -9.81 -4.08
N GLY A 26 3.96 -10.69 -4.00
CA GLY A 26 4.05 -11.97 -3.27
C GLY A 26 4.17 -11.82 -1.75
N GLY A 27 3.64 -10.72 -1.21
CA GLY A 27 3.87 -10.28 0.16
C GLY A 27 2.61 -9.96 0.96
N LYS A 28 2.83 -9.30 2.09
CA LYS A 28 1.78 -8.79 2.98
C LYS A 28 2.16 -7.43 3.53
N GLY A 29 1.16 -6.61 3.78
CA GLY A 29 1.33 -5.28 4.37
C GLY A 29 0.11 -4.87 5.16
N GLY A 30 0.31 -3.98 6.12
CA GLY A 30 -0.76 -3.50 6.99
C GLY A 30 -0.28 -2.42 7.94
N GLY A 31 -1.23 -1.88 8.71
CA GLY A 31 -0.97 -0.82 9.66
C GLY A 31 -2.23 -0.04 9.97
N ARG A 32 -2.04 1.19 10.45
CA ARG A 32 -3.11 2.13 10.77
C ARG A 32 -3.56 2.90 9.52
N ALA A 33 -4.56 3.75 9.70
CA ALA A 33 -5.08 4.61 8.64
C ALA A 33 -4.02 5.59 8.10
N ASP A 34 -3.17 6.11 8.98
CA ASP A 34 -2.15 7.11 8.72
C ASP A 34 -0.79 6.53 8.32
N MET A 35 -0.46 5.31 8.77
CA MET A 35 0.81 4.67 8.45
C MET A 35 0.67 3.15 8.32
N ALA A 36 1.30 2.59 7.29
CA ALA A 36 1.41 1.14 7.09
C ALA A 36 2.79 0.70 6.63
N GLN A 37 3.14 -0.54 6.98
CA GLN A 37 4.38 -1.21 6.58
C GLN A 37 4.12 -2.64 6.08
N GLY A 38 5.01 -3.13 5.22
CA GLY A 38 4.83 -4.37 4.48
C GLY A 38 6.00 -4.63 3.54
N GLY A 39 6.01 -5.83 2.98
CA GLY A 39 7.04 -6.30 2.06
C GLY A 39 6.59 -7.58 1.35
N GLY A 40 7.39 -8.03 0.37
CA GLY A 40 7.12 -9.22 -0.42
C GLY A 40 8.39 -9.81 -1.02
N THR A 41 8.24 -10.95 -1.69
CA THR A 41 9.35 -11.78 -2.18
C THR A 41 9.52 -11.73 -3.71
N GLN A 42 8.64 -11.02 -4.42
CA GLN A 42 8.65 -10.87 -5.88
C GLN A 42 8.95 -9.42 -6.28
N PRO A 43 10.19 -8.94 -6.10
CA PRO A 43 10.57 -7.57 -6.43
C PRO A 43 10.38 -7.22 -7.91
N GLU A 44 10.38 -8.20 -8.80
CA GLU A 44 10.12 -8.03 -10.24
C GLU A 44 8.75 -7.41 -10.55
N ASN A 45 7.76 -7.56 -9.66
CA ASN A 45 6.41 -7.02 -9.84
C ASN A 45 6.25 -5.59 -9.30
N ILE A 46 7.30 -4.98 -8.73
CA ILE A 46 7.18 -3.74 -7.96
C ILE A 46 6.71 -2.55 -8.80
N GLU A 47 7.15 -2.44 -10.05
CA GLU A 47 6.75 -1.33 -10.94
C GLU A 47 5.26 -1.37 -11.24
N SER A 48 4.73 -2.56 -11.58
CA SER A 48 3.31 -2.76 -11.83
C SER A 48 2.47 -2.53 -10.56
N ALA A 49 2.93 -3.03 -9.42
CA ALA A 49 2.24 -2.88 -8.15
C ALA A 49 2.18 -1.42 -7.66
N LEU A 50 3.21 -0.62 -7.95
CA LEU A 50 3.19 0.81 -7.67
C LEU A 50 2.29 1.59 -8.64
N ALA A 51 2.24 1.18 -9.91
CA ALA A 51 1.35 1.81 -10.90
C ALA A 51 -0.14 1.64 -10.55
N SER A 52 -0.53 0.46 -10.04
CA SER A 52 -1.92 0.16 -9.66
C SER A 52 -2.46 1.03 -8.51
N VAL A 53 -1.58 1.69 -7.74
CA VAL A 53 -2.01 2.61 -6.67
C VAL A 53 -2.84 3.76 -7.23
N LYS A 54 -2.55 4.24 -8.45
CA LYS A 54 -3.32 5.33 -9.07
C LYS A 54 -4.79 4.99 -9.27
N ASP A 55 -5.14 3.71 -9.37
CA ASP A 55 -6.53 3.27 -9.54
C ASP A 55 -7.31 3.26 -8.21
N LEU A 56 -6.62 3.46 -7.08
CA LEU A 56 -7.21 3.43 -5.73
C LEU A 56 -7.48 4.81 -5.11
N ILE A 57 -6.92 5.88 -5.68
CA ILE A 57 -6.90 7.24 -5.08
C ILE A 57 -7.66 8.25 -5.92
#